data_AF-A0A812Z4X3-F1
#
_entry.id   AF-A0A812Z4X3-F1
#
_cell.length_a   1.000
_cell.length_b   1.000
_cell.length_c   1.000
_cell.angle_alpha   90.00
_cell.angle_beta   90.00
_cell.angle_gamma   90.00
#
_symmetry.space_group_name_H-M   'P 1'
#
loop_
_entity.id
_entity.type
_entity.pdbx_description
1 polymer ?
#
loop_
_entity_poly.entity_id
_entity_poly.type
_entity_poly.pdbx_seq_one_letter_code
_entity_poly.pdbx_strand_id
1 'polypeptide(L)'
;MKSSTSEVDIAAQIVEMARSGGSGLPGNRSAAGAGDAVLVRWSDGHWYAARISQTFEDGRHQVSWAPPYTTWQPESVAADSIIPRMNQPREICNFDVAVAFVKRLLELKAEQDAEMQLEVVYHWTREENVATIVENNLRPPGSANADGTAVKVLNGEALGRGIYAATNIEFGRSYGFGLSCAFLCLAVPGIVRAEKRSGHRHRHGHPQGLCEGSDCYRHGEVRVYRRSEHVLPLFFTDAAQAARLKACAGEIAEFLISKGLGTKEKEAKKAFKVGQAVEVLWSGVYYKARIAKVHPGAYDVHWLPPYGGWPPSRAVEDAVRRYG
;
A
#
# COMPACT_ATOMS: atom_id res chain seq x y z
N MET A 1 -7.04 7.48 -37.91
CA MET A 1 -7.78 7.03 -36.71
C MET A 1 -6.78 6.44 -35.73
N LYS A 2 -6.56 7.04 -34.55
CA LYS A 2 -5.76 6.40 -33.51
C LYS A 2 -6.62 5.26 -32.94
N SER A 3 -6.13 4.02 -33.03
CA SER A 3 -6.75 2.87 -32.36
C SER A 3 -6.97 3.21 -30.89
N SER A 4 -8.20 3.20 -30.40
CA SER A 4 -8.46 3.33 -28.97
C SER A 4 -8.02 2.03 -28.31
N THR A 5 -6.88 2.04 -27.62
CA THR A 5 -6.44 0.92 -26.79
C THR A 5 -7.54 0.57 -25.79
N SER A 6 -7.98 -0.68 -25.77
CA SER A 6 -9.06 -1.12 -24.87
C SER A 6 -8.58 -1.15 -23.41
N GLU A 7 -9.50 -1.06 -22.46
CA GLU A 7 -9.21 -1.23 -21.02
C GLU A 7 -8.52 -2.58 -20.71
N VAL A 8 -8.84 -3.62 -21.50
CA VAL A 8 -8.25 -4.95 -21.45
C VAL A 8 -6.77 -4.91 -21.85
N ASP A 9 -6.43 -4.19 -22.93
CA ASP A 9 -5.04 -4.04 -23.39
C ASP A 9 -4.20 -3.26 -22.37
N ILE A 10 -4.78 -2.23 -21.76
CA ILE A 10 -4.12 -1.45 -20.70
C ILE A 10 -3.85 -2.35 -19.48
N ALA A 11 -4.84 -3.12 -19.04
CA ALA A 11 -4.70 -4.04 -17.92
C ALA A 11 -3.65 -5.14 -18.19
N ALA A 12 -3.64 -5.71 -19.40
CA ALA A 12 -2.64 -6.69 -19.80
C ALA A 12 -1.22 -6.11 -19.72
N GLN A 13 -1.02 -4.87 -20.19
CA GLN A 13 0.27 -4.20 -20.11
C GLN A 13 0.71 -3.93 -18.67
N ILE A 14 -0.21 -3.55 -17.78
CA ILE A 14 0.08 -3.36 -16.36
C ILE A 14 0.58 -4.66 -15.72
N VAL A 15 -0.10 -5.78 -15.99
CA VAL A 15 0.29 -7.10 -15.47
C VAL A 15 1.66 -7.52 -16.01
N GLU A 16 1.94 -7.26 -17.30
CA GLU A 16 3.27 -7.53 -17.87
C GLU A 16 4.37 -6.70 -17.21
N MET A 17 4.13 -5.40 -17.00
CA MET A 17 5.06 -4.51 -16.29
C MET A 17 5.28 -4.97 -14.85
N ALA A 18 4.22 -5.38 -14.14
CA ALA A 18 4.32 -5.92 -12.79
C ALA A 18 5.14 -7.22 -12.76
N ARG A 19 4.87 -8.18 -13.67
CA ARG A 19 5.67 -9.42 -13.79
C ARG A 19 7.13 -9.14 -14.07
N SER A 20 7.42 -8.21 -14.98
CA SER A 20 8.79 -7.81 -15.29
C SER A 20 9.49 -7.21 -14.06
N GLY A 21 8.83 -6.28 -13.36
CA GLY A 21 9.35 -5.68 -12.13
C GLY A 21 9.54 -6.69 -10.99
N GLY A 22 8.66 -7.68 -10.91
CA GLY A 22 8.71 -8.79 -9.97
C GLY A 22 9.68 -9.91 -10.33
N SER A 23 10.33 -9.85 -11.50
CA SER A 23 11.31 -10.85 -11.92
C SER A 23 12.43 -10.99 -10.88
N GLY A 24 12.84 -12.24 -10.63
CA GLY A 24 13.84 -12.59 -9.62
C GLY A 24 13.36 -12.57 -8.17
N LEU A 25 12.10 -12.19 -7.91
CA LEU A 25 11.49 -12.40 -6.60
C LEU A 25 11.19 -13.89 -6.37
N PRO A 26 11.25 -14.37 -5.11
CA PRO A 26 10.90 -15.74 -4.81
C PRO A 26 9.40 -16.03 -5.07
N GLY A 27 9.15 -17.10 -5.80
CA GLY A 27 7.91 -17.87 -5.68
C GLY A 27 7.09 -18.05 -6.96
N ASN A 28 7.07 -19.29 -7.46
CA ASN A 28 5.92 -19.83 -8.20
C ASN A 28 4.92 -20.48 -7.24
N ARG A 29 3.64 -20.56 -7.65
CA ARG A 29 2.54 -21.22 -6.94
C ARG A 29 2.74 -22.74 -6.98
N SER A 30 3.52 -23.33 -6.08
CA SER A 30 3.47 -24.78 -5.85
C SER A 30 2.52 -25.09 -4.69
N ALA A 31 1.78 -26.20 -4.82
CA ALA A 31 1.07 -26.78 -3.69
C ALA A 31 2.08 -27.12 -2.59
N ALA A 32 1.71 -26.90 -1.32
CA ALA A 32 2.58 -27.21 -0.20
C ALA A 32 2.82 -28.73 -0.13
N GLY A 33 4.08 -29.12 -0.01
CA GLY A 33 4.53 -30.50 0.09
C GLY A 33 5.35 -30.76 1.35
N ALA A 34 5.79 -32.02 1.50
CA ALA A 34 6.67 -32.40 2.60
C ALA A 34 7.96 -31.54 2.59
N GLY A 35 8.30 -31.02 3.76
CA GLY A 35 9.40 -30.08 3.96
C GLY A 35 8.96 -28.61 3.96
N ASP A 36 7.80 -28.26 3.40
CA ASP A 36 7.41 -26.86 3.28
C ASP A 36 6.98 -26.25 4.62
N ALA A 37 7.33 -24.97 4.80
CA ALA A 37 6.82 -24.18 5.90
C ALA A 37 5.40 -23.72 5.60
N VAL A 38 4.51 -23.85 6.59
CA VAL A 38 3.08 -23.52 6.48
C VAL A 38 2.57 -22.77 7.72
N LEU A 39 1.40 -22.14 7.61
CA LEU A 39 0.56 -21.86 8.77
C LEU A 39 -0.56 -22.91 8.83
N VAL A 40 -0.87 -23.35 10.03
CA VAL A 40 -1.89 -24.35 10.31
C VAL A 40 -2.93 -23.74 11.23
N ARG A 41 -4.21 -23.88 10.87
CA ARG A 41 -5.32 -23.43 11.70
C ARG A 41 -5.61 -24.47 12.77
N TRP A 42 -5.55 -24.06 14.02
CA TRP A 42 -5.82 -24.92 15.16
C TRP A 42 -7.30 -24.89 15.59
N SER A 43 -7.66 -25.81 16.47
CA SER A 43 -9.02 -25.95 17.02
C SER A 43 -9.51 -24.71 17.79
N ASP A 44 -8.60 -23.88 18.29
CA ASP A 44 -8.92 -22.60 18.92
C ASP A 44 -9.21 -21.47 17.90
N GLY A 45 -9.10 -21.77 16.61
CA GLY A 45 -9.32 -20.86 15.51
C GLY A 45 -8.13 -19.98 15.12
N HIS A 46 -6.98 -20.08 15.82
CA HIS A 46 -5.77 -19.33 15.53
C HIS A 46 -4.85 -20.06 14.55
N TRP A 47 -3.93 -19.32 13.92
CA TRP A 47 -2.96 -19.83 12.97
C TRP A 47 -1.58 -19.93 13.61
N TYR A 48 -0.94 -21.09 13.43
CA TYR A 48 0.36 -21.40 14.03
C TYR A 48 1.34 -21.83 12.94
N ALA A 49 2.59 -21.42 13.06
CA ALA A 49 3.64 -21.82 12.14
C ALA A 49 4.01 -23.29 12.32
N ALA A 50 4.15 -24.03 11.22
CA ALA A 50 4.57 -25.43 11.21
C ALA A 50 5.37 -25.76 9.94
N ARG A 51 5.88 -26.99 9.85
CA ARG A 51 6.37 -27.62 8.62
C ARG A 51 5.59 -28.88 8.34
N ILE A 52 5.29 -29.14 7.07
CA ILE A 52 4.73 -30.42 6.64
C ILE A 52 5.85 -31.47 6.76
N SER A 53 5.67 -32.48 7.60
CA SER A 53 6.59 -33.61 7.70
C SER A 53 6.24 -34.73 6.72
N GLN A 54 4.95 -34.90 6.41
CA GLN A 54 4.46 -35.91 5.48
C GLN A 54 3.14 -35.45 4.84
N THR A 55 2.91 -35.82 3.57
CA THR A 55 1.62 -35.69 2.90
C THR A 55 1.05 -37.09 2.65
N PHE A 56 -0.23 -37.29 2.96
CA PHE A 56 -0.93 -38.55 2.77
C PHE A 56 -1.72 -38.56 1.45
N GLU A 57 -2.02 -39.75 0.91
CA GLU A 57 -2.78 -39.92 -0.34
C GLU A 57 -4.20 -39.35 -0.26
N ASP A 58 -4.78 -39.29 0.95
CA ASP A 58 -6.09 -38.70 1.22
C ASP A 58 -6.09 -37.16 1.29
N GLY A 59 -4.94 -36.53 1.01
CA GLY A 59 -4.76 -35.08 1.02
C GLY A 59 -4.52 -34.48 2.40
N ARG A 60 -4.50 -35.27 3.47
CA ARG A 60 -4.09 -34.76 4.79
C ARG A 60 -2.57 -34.56 4.85
N HIS A 61 -2.15 -33.71 5.78
CA HIS A 61 -0.74 -33.46 6.04
C HIS A 61 -0.42 -33.72 7.51
N GLN A 62 0.70 -34.39 7.76
CA GLN A 62 1.31 -34.39 9.07
C GLN A 62 2.18 -33.14 9.21
N VAL A 63 2.01 -32.39 10.30
CA VAL A 63 2.73 -31.15 10.56
C VAL A 63 3.51 -31.22 11.85
N SER A 64 4.70 -30.62 11.86
CA SER A 64 5.53 -30.40 13.05
C SER A 64 5.61 -28.89 13.34
N TRP A 65 5.32 -28.50 14.57
CA TRP A 65 5.17 -27.09 14.94
C TRP A 65 6.50 -26.35 14.97
N ALA A 66 6.50 -25.10 14.48
CA ALA A 66 7.65 -24.22 14.53
C ALA A 66 7.78 -23.56 15.91
N PRO A 67 8.96 -22.98 16.26
CA PRO A 67 9.11 -22.23 17.50
C PRO A 67 8.03 -21.14 17.65
N PRO A 68 7.52 -20.90 18.87
CA PRO A 68 7.94 -21.49 20.16
C PRO A 68 7.32 -22.86 20.48
N TYR A 69 6.57 -23.47 19.58
CA TYR A 69 5.73 -24.64 19.84
C TYR A 69 6.38 -25.97 19.49
N THR A 70 7.71 -26.02 19.33
CA THR A 70 8.44 -27.23 18.90
C THR A 70 8.29 -28.44 19.84
N THR A 71 7.80 -28.22 21.06
CA THR A 71 7.51 -29.28 22.04
C THR A 71 6.11 -29.88 21.88
N TRP A 72 5.25 -29.29 21.06
CA TRP A 72 3.92 -29.83 20.78
C TRP A 72 4.03 -31.06 19.89
N GLN A 73 3.16 -32.04 20.12
CA GLN A 73 3.14 -33.27 19.32
C GLN A 73 2.76 -32.94 17.86
N PRO A 74 3.39 -33.59 16.87
CA PRO A 74 2.98 -33.47 15.48
C PRO A 74 1.51 -33.89 15.29
N GLU A 75 0.80 -33.21 14.40
CA GLU A 75 -0.63 -33.47 14.15
C GLU A 75 -0.92 -33.77 12.68
N SER A 76 -1.94 -34.58 12.43
CA SER A 76 -2.53 -34.72 11.10
C SER A 76 -3.65 -33.71 10.92
N VAL A 77 -3.50 -32.82 9.95
CA VAL A 77 -4.49 -31.78 9.63
C VAL A 77 -5.01 -31.93 8.21
N ALA A 78 -6.22 -31.41 7.96
CA ALA A 78 -6.81 -31.36 6.63
C ALA A 78 -6.10 -30.34 5.73
N ALA A 79 -6.15 -30.55 4.41
CA ALA A 79 -5.53 -29.66 3.42
C ALA A 79 -6.02 -28.21 3.54
N ASP A 80 -7.30 -28.02 3.83
CA ASP A 80 -7.94 -26.70 3.98
C ASP A 80 -7.57 -25.97 5.28
N SER A 81 -6.93 -26.68 6.21
CA SER A 81 -6.44 -26.13 7.47
C SER A 81 -4.99 -25.67 7.37
N ILE A 82 -4.39 -25.76 6.18
CA ILE A 82 -3.03 -25.34 5.87
C ILE A 82 -3.03 -24.22 4.85
N ILE A 83 -2.18 -23.23 5.07
CA ILE A 83 -1.78 -22.27 4.04
C ILE A 83 -0.26 -22.24 3.92
N PRO A 84 0.30 -22.25 2.69
CA PRO A 84 1.72 -22.02 2.48
C PRO A 84 2.17 -20.71 3.16
N ARG A 85 3.35 -20.69 3.78
CA ARG A 85 3.90 -19.42 4.31
C ARG A 85 4.04 -18.42 3.18
N MET A 86 3.43 -17.25 3.36
CA MET A 86 3.50 -16.14 2.43
C MET A 86 4.19 -14.98 3.15
N ASN A 87 5.49 -15.15 3.38
CA ASN A 87 6.33 -14.19 4.11
C ASN A 87 7.51 -13.68 3.27
N GLN A 88 7.50 -13.94 1.97
CA GLN A 88 8.56 -13.53 1.05
C GLN A 88 8.02 -12.58 -0.01
N PRO A 89 8.86 -11.63 -0.48
CA PRO A 89 8.46 -10.72 -1.54
C PRO A 89 8.07 -11.45 -2.83
N ARG A 90 7.02 -11.00 -3.52
CA ARG A 90 6.57 -11.58 -4.79
C ARG A 90 5.66 -10.65 -5.60
N GLU A 91 5.49 -10.97 -6.88
CA GLU A 91 4.48 -10.37 -7.74
C GLU A 91 3.10 -10.99 -7.47
N ILE A 92 2.07 -10.14 -7.42
CA ILE A 92 0.70 -10.52 -7.05
C ILE A 92 -0.36 -9.79 -7.89
N CYS A 93 0.03 -9.14 -8.99
CA CYS A 93 -0.86 -8.35 -9.81
C CYS A 93 -1.83 -9.27 -10.55
N ASN A 94 -3.08 -9.26 -10.12
CA ASN A 94 -4.16 -10.02 -10.74
C ASN A 94 -4.74 -9.27 -11.96
N PHE A 95 -4.96 -9.97 -13.07
CA PHE A 95 -5.47 -9.38 -14.31
C PHE A 95 -6.89 -8.81 -14.18
N ASP A 96 -7.81 -9.54 -13.56
CA ASP A 96 -9.19 -9.08 -13.38
C ASP A 96 -9.26 -7.85 -12.47
N VAL A 97 -8.39 -7.82 -11.46
CA VAL A 97 -8.22 -6.66 -10.59
C VAL A 97 -7.67 -5.46 -11.36
N ALA A 98 -6.69 -5.67 -12.23
CA ALA A 98 -6.14 -4.62 -13.08
C ALA A 98 -7.21 -4.07 -14.05
N VAL A 99 -8.05 -4.93 -14.64
CA VAL A 99 -9.18 -4.50 -15.47
C VAL A 99 -10.17 -3.65 -14.66
N ALA A 100 -10.54 -4.09 -13.45
CA ALA A 100 -11.45 -3.34 -12.58
C ALA A 100 -10.87 -1.97 -12.19
N PHE A 101 -9.57 -1.91 -11.89
CA PHE A 101 -8.86 -0.68 -11.58
C PHE A 101 -8.84 0.30 -12.78
N VAL A 102 -8.54 -0.19 -13.99
CA VAL A 102 -8.56 0.63 -15.21
C VAL A 102 -9.96 1.16 -15.52
N LYS A 103 -11.00 0.33 -15.36
CA LYS A 103 -12.40 0.77 -15.47
C LYS A 103 -12.72 1.88 -14.49
N ARG A 104 -12.29 1.75 -13.23
CA ARG A 104 -12.52 2.80 -12.25
C ARG A 104 -11.80 4.11 -12.61
N LEU A 105 -10.59 4.05 -13.16
CA LEU A 105 -9.90 5.24 -13.67
C LEU A 105 -10.66 5.90 -14.84
N LEU A 106 -11.25 5.11 -15.73
CA LEU A 106 -12.08 5.63 -16.83
C LEU A 106 -13.35 6.31 -16.31
N GLU A 107 -14.02 5.71 -15.32
CA GLU A 107 -15.18 6.32 -14.66
C GLU A 107 -14.82 7.64 -13.99
N LEU A 108 -13.78 7.64 -13.16
CA LEU A 108 -13.32 8.83 -12.43
C LEU A 108 -12.88 9.95 -13.37
N LYS A 109 -12.33 9.62 -14.55
CA LYS A 109 -11.98 10.61 -15.57
C LYS A 109 -13.21 11.39 -16.09
N ALA A 110 -14.39 10.79 -16.05
CA ALA A 110 -15.65 11.45 -16.40
C ALA A 110 -16.24 12.27 -15.24
N GLU A 111 -15.74 12.09 -14.01
CA GLU A 111 -16.19 12.79 -12.80
C GLU A 111 -15.39 14.10 -12.61
N GLN A 112 -16.06 15.26 -12.60
CA GLN A 112 -15.38 16.57 -12.56
C GLN A 112 -14.56 16.83 -11.29
N ASP A 113 -15.00 16.30 -10.14
CA ASP A 113 -14.39 16.54 -8.83
C ASP A 113 -13.47 15.39 -8.36
N ALA A 114 -13.22 14.40 -9.21
CA ALA A 114 -12.39 13.26 -8.86
C ALA A 114 -10.90 13.63 -8.79
N GLU A 115 -10.26 13.28 -7.68
CA GLU A 115 -8.80 13.33 -7.56
C GLU A 115 -8.19 12.09 -8.22
N MET A 116 -7.55 12.33 -9.36
CA MET A 116 -6.95 11.30 -10.20
C MET A 116 -5.44 11.12 -9.97
N GLN A 117 -4.91 11.67 -8.86
CA GLN A 117 -3.51 11.51 -8.52
C GLN A 117 -3.24 10.06 -8.11
N LEU A 118 -2.44 9.35 -8.91
CA LEU A 118 -2.01 8.00 -8.58
C LEU A 118 -0.98 8.06 -7.42
N GLU A 119 -1.17 7.21 -6.43
CA GLU A 119 -0.29 7.11 -5.26
C GLU A 119 0.20 5.68 -5.06
N VAL A 120 1.46 5.50 -4.66
CA VAL A 120 1.93 4.22 -4.13
C VAL A 120 1.61 4.15 -2.65
N VAL A 121 0.90 3.10 -2.25
CA VAL A 121 0.48 2.87 -0.86
C VAL A 121 0.82 1.46 -0.42
N TYR A 122 0.88 1.26 0.89
CA TYR A 122 1.22 0.02 1.56
C TYR A 122 0.07 -0.45 2.42
N HIS A 123 -0.33 -1.71 2.28
CA HIS A 123 -1.32 -2.36 3.14
C HIS A 123 -0.65 -3.49 3.93
N TRP A 124 -0.71 -3.37 5.26
CA TRP A 124 -0.27 -4.41 6.18
C TRP A 124 -1.44 -5.22 6.67
N THR A 125 -1.23 -6.53 6.73
CA THR A 125 -2.19 -7.50 7.22
C THR A 125 -1.43 -8.67 7.81
N ARG A 126 -2.13 -9.53 8.55
CA ARG A 126 -1.55 -10.75 9.08
C ARG A 126 -1.30 -11.78 7.97
N GLU A 127 -0.33 -12.65 8.19
CA GLU A 127 0.11 -13.62 7.18
C GLU A 127 -1.03 -14.53 6.69
N GLU A 128 -1.96 -14.90 7.59
CA GLU A 128 -3.10 -15.74 7.24
C GLU A 128 -4.07 -15.12 6.22
N ASN A 129 -4.06 -13.80 6.06
CA ASN A 129 -4.92 -13.11 5.10
C ASN A 129 -4.28 -12.99 3.71
N VAL A 130 -2.97 -13.21 3.59
CA VAL A 130 -2.22 -12.88 2.37
C VAL A 130 -2.72 -13.70 1.18
N ALA A 131 -2.88 -15.01 1.34
CA ALA A 131 -3.36 -15.89 0.27
C ALA A 131 -4.76 -15.48 -0.23
N THR A 132 -5.68 -15.23 0.71
CA THR A 132 -7.04 -14.79 0.37
C THR A 132 -7.05 -13.45 -0.34
N ILE A 133 -6.21 -12.49 0.06
CA ILE A 133 -6.10 -11.18 -0.61
C ILE A 133 -5.48 -11.31 -1.99
N VAL A 134 -4.47 -12.16 -2.18
CA VAL A 134 -3.87 -12.41 -3.49
C VAL A 134 -4.90 -13.00 -4.46
N GLU A 135 -5.79 -13.87 -3.97
CA GLU A 135 -6.82 -14.50 -4.80
C GLU A 135 -8.06 -13.59 -5.00
N ASN A 136 -8.49 -12.88 -3.97
CA ASN A 136 -9.78 -12.16 -3.96
C ASN A 136 -9.65 -10.64 -4.06
N ASN A 137 -8.43 -10.10 -4.14
CA ASN A 137 -8.08 -8.69 -3.99
C ASN A 137 -8.27 -8.16 -2.54
N LEU A 138 -7.75 -6.96 -2.28
CA LEU A 138 -8.08 -6.18 -1.09
C LEU A 138 -9.55 -5.76 -1.14
N ARG A 139 -10.33 -6.15 -0.13
CA ARG A 139 -11.76 -5.87 -0.04
C ARG A 139 -12.09 -5.08 1.22
N PRO A 140 -13.05 -4.13 1.17
CA PRO A 140 -13.51 -3.51 2.39
C PRO A 140 -14.16 -4.57 3.30
N PRO A 141 -14.12 -4.37 4.63
CA PRO A 141 -14.73 -5.31 5.57
C PRO A 141 -16.20 -5.59 5.21
N GLY A 142 -16.70 -6.81 5.45
CA GLY A 142 -18.08 -7.21 5.19
C GLY A 142 -18.47 -7.39 3.71
N SER A 143 -17.55 -7.22 2.76
CA SER A 143 -17.74 -7.69 1.38
C SER A 143 -17.61 -9.21 1.29
N ALA A 144 -18.34 -9.83 0.36
CA ALA A 144 -18.19 -11.26 0.06
C ALA A 144 -16.93 -11.49 -0.80
N ASN A 145 -16.24 -12.59 -0.58
CA ASN A 145 -15.20 -13.17 -1.42
C ASN A 145 -15.84 -13.95 -2.59
N ALA A 146 -15.03 -14.42 -3.54
CA ALA A 146 -15.52 -15.21 -4.67
C ALA A 146 -16.17 -16.53 -4.24
N ASP A 147 -15.72 -17.11 -3.12
CA ASP A 147 -16.28 -18.32 -2.50
C ASP A 147 -17.53 -18.05 -1.63
N GLY A 148 -18.03 -16.81 -1.60
CA GLY A 148 -19.18 -16.40 -0.79
C GLY A 148 -18.88 -16.12 0.68
N THR A 149 -17.65 -16.33 1.16
CA THR A 149 -17.26 -15.99 2.53
C THR A 149 -17.16 -14.48 2.72
N ALA A 150 -17.56 -13.95 3.88
CA ALA A 150 -17.47 -12.52 4.14
C ALA A 150 -16.10 -12.14 4.74
N VAL A 151 -15.53 -11.01 4.30
CA VAL A 151 -14.34 -10.42 4.90
C VAL A 151 -14.66 -10.04 6.35
N LYS A 152 -14.05 -10.74 7.30
CA LYS A 152 -14.29 -10.53 8.73
C LYS A 152 -13.86 -9.12 9.16
N VAL A 153 -14.72 -8.45 9.92
CA VAL A 153 -14.39 -7.21 10.61
C VAL A 153 -13.55 -7.57 11.84
N LEU A 154 -12.22 -7.55 11.70
CA LEU A 154 -11.33 -8.03 12.75
C LEU A 154 -10.83 -6.92 13.69
N ASN A 155 -10.79 -5.64 13.28
CA ASN A 155 -10.56 -4.47 14.13
C ASN A 155 -10.75 -3.15 13.34
N GLY A 156 -11.16 -2.07 14.02
CA GLY A 156 -10.85 -0.68 13.64
C GLY A 156 -11.53 -0.11 12.39
N GLU A 157 -12.77 0.38 12.52
CA GLU A 157 -13.39 1.33 11.58
C GLU A 157 -13.24 2.78 12.08
N ALA A 158 -12.15 3.08 12.79
CA ALA A 158 -11.96 4.38 13.46
C ALA A 158 -12.02 5.56 12.48
N LEU A 159 -11.65 5.33 11.22
CA LEU A 159 -11.71 6.28 10.12
C LEU A 159 -12.72 5.83 9.05
N GLY A 160 -13.72 5.06 9.45
CA GLY A 160 -14.76 4.51 8.57
C GLY A 160 -14.41 3.13 7.98
N ARG A 161 -15.42 2.52 7.35
CA ARG A 161 -15.33 1.20 6.72
C ARG A 161 -14.67 1.31 5.34
N GLY A 162 -13.49 0.71 5.20
CA GLY A 162 -12.75 0.71 3.94
C GLY A 162 -11.43 -0.06 4.02
N ILE A 163 -10.64 0.04 2.96
CA ILE A 163 -9.30 -0.55 2.85
C ILE A 163 -8.30 0.46 3.37
N TYR A 164 -7.68 0.15 4.52
CA TYR A 164 -6.67 0.99 5.15
C TYR A 164 -5.32 0.77 4.49
N ALA A 165 -4.65 1.84 4.09
CA ALA A 165 -3.29 1.79 3.57
C ALA A 165 -2.50 3.01 4.05
N ALA A 166 -1.19 3.01 3.84
CA ALA A 166 -0.33 4.12 4.17
C ALA A 166 0.65 4.46 3.04
N THR A 167 1.05 5.72 2.90
CA THR A 167 2.09 6.13 1.91
C THR A 167 3.51 5.76 2.34
N ASN A 168 3.67 5.29 3.58
CA ASN A 168 4.93 4.86 4.18
C ASN A 168 4.82 3.39 4.61
N ILE A 169 5.77 2.56 4.16
CA ILE A 169 5.78 1.13 4.47
C ILE A 169 5.93 0.85 5.97
N GLU A 170 6.60 1.70 6.74
CA GLU A 170 6.79 1.42 8.18
C GLU A 170 5.54 1.74 9.02
N PHE A 171 4.65 2.62 8.55
CA PHE A 171 3.52 3.12 9.33
C PHE A 171 2.57 2.00 9.81
N GLY A 172 2.31 1.03 8.94
CA GLY A 172 1.35 -0.06 9.23
C GLY A 172 1.99 -1.33 9.78
N ARG A 173 3.30 -1.37 10.02
CA ARG A 173 4.04 -2.62 10.26
C ARG A 173 3.51 -3.44 11.45
N SER A 174 3.03 -2.78 12.50
CA SER A 174 2.43 -3.47 13.66
C SER A 174 1.19 -4.30 13.30
N TYR A 175 0.44 -3.92 12.27
CA TYR A 175 -0.71 -4.69 11.75
C TYR A 175 -0.30 -5.98 11.03
N GLY A 176 0.99 -6.12 10.70
CA GLY A 176 1.55 -7.37 10.17
C GLY A 176 1.73 -8.48 11.20
N PHE A 177 1.64 -8.19 12.51
CA PHE A 177 1.83 -9.17 13.59
C PHE A 177 3.09 -10.05 13.42
N GLY A 178 4.22 -9.43 13.06
CA GLY A 178 5.51 -10.11 12.87
C GLY A 178 5.81 -10.53 11.43
N LEU A 179 4.86 -10.38 10.51
CA LEU A 179 5.11 -10.47 9.07
C LEU A 179 6.13 -9.40 8.64
N SER A 180 7.04 -9.76 7.74
CA SER A 180 8.10 -8.89 7.23
C SER A 180 7.70 -8.12 5.97
N CYS A 181 6.57 -8.49 5.36
CA CYS A 181 6.13 -8.00 4.06
C CYS A 181 4.78 -7.28 4.14
N ALA A 182 4.62 -6.28 3.28
CA ALA A 182 3.38 -5.54 3.05
C ALA A 182 2.95 -5.67 1.59
N PHE A 183 1.66 -5.48 1.33
CA PHE A 183 1.17 -5.25 -0.02
C PHE A 183 1.61 -3.84 -0.46
N LEU A 184 2.36 -3.75 -1.56
CA LEU A 184 2.61 -2.50 -2.28
C LEU A 184 1.59 -2.39 -3.41
N CYS A 185 0.77 -1.35 -3.32
CA CYS A 185 -0.34 -1.11 -4.23
C CYS A 185 -0.15 0.21 -4.97
N LEU A 186 -0.68 0.26 -6.19
CA LEU A 186 -1.00 1.52 -6.86
C LEU A 186 -2.46 1.87 -6.53
N ALA A 187 -2.72 3.11 -6.14
CA ALA A 187 -4.06 3.52 -5.74
C ALA A 187 -4.48 4.84 -6.40
N VAL A 188 -5.79 5.02 -6.56
CA VAL A 188 -6.43 6.27 -6.97
C VAL A 188 -7.44 6.70 -5.90
N PRO A 189 -7.40 7.96 -5.41
CA PRO A 189 -8.30 8.43 -4.35
C PRO A 189 -9.75 8.64 -4.79
N GLY A 190 -9.97 9.07 -6.04
CA GLY A 190 -11.29 9.45 -6.53
C GLY A 190 -11.85 10.68 -5.80
N ILE A 191 -13.13 10.67 -5.43
CA ILE A 191 -13.75 11.80 -4.74
C ILE A 191 -13.23 11.89 -3.29
N VAL A 192 -12.37 12.87 -3.01
CA VAL A 192 -11.89 13.19 -1.66
C VAL A 192 -12.64 14.41 -1.14
N ARG A 193 -13.60 14.21 -0.24
CA ARG A 193 -14.29 15.33 0.42
C ARG A 193 -13.49 15.78 1.62
N ALA A 194 -12.90 16.97 1.52
CA ALA A 194 -12.29 17.63 2.66
C ALA A 194 -13.34 17.86 3.76
N GLU A 195 -12.94 17.73 5.02
CA GLU A 195 -13.79 18.14 6.14
C GLU A 195 -14.31 19.55 5.87
N LYS A 196 -15.64 19.70 5.80
CA LYS A 196 -16.22 21.01 6.09
C LYS A 196 -15.82 21.27 7.53
N ARG A 197 -14.94 22.27 7.76
CA ARG A 197 -14.75 22.90 9.06
C ARG A 197 -16.07 23.55 9.47
N SER A 198 -17.11 22.77 9.75
CA SER A 198 -18.26 23.27 10.48
C SER A 198 -17.72 23.63 11.86
N GLY A 199 -17.82 24.91 12.21
CA GLY A 199 -17.36 25.47 13.49
C GLY A 199 -18.14 24.96 14.70
N HIS A 200 -18.65 23.74 14.66
CA HIS A 200 -19.28 23.06 15.77
C HIS A 200 -18.41 21.88 16.15
N ARG A 201 -17.58 22.10 17.17
CA ARG A 201 -16.91 21.02 17.88
C ARG A 201 -17.99 20.02 18.30
N HIS A 202 -18.07 18.89 17.61
CA HIS A 202 -18.79 17.75 18.16
C HIS A 202 -18.23 17.51 19.57
N ARG A 203 -19.12 17.55 20.56
CA ARG A 203 -18.80 17.49 21.99
C ARG A 203 -18.10 16.18 22.43
N HIS A 204 -17.85 15.26 21.51
CA HIS A 204 -17.09 14.03 21.72
C HIS A 204 -16.12 13.86 20.54
N GLY A 205 -14.83 14.07 20.80
CA GLY A 205 -13.77 14.32 19.81
C GLY A 205 -13.31 13.11 18.99
N HIS A 206 -14.20 12.48 18.24
CA HIS A 206 -13.81 11.50 17.23
C HIS A 206 -13.48 12.19 15.89
N PRO A 207 -12.32 11.90 15.27
CA PRO A 207 -12.04 12.39 13.92
C PRO A 207 -13.10 11.87 12.94
N GLN A 208 -13.62 12.73 12.08
CA GLN A 208 -14.56 12.30 11.03
C GLN A 208 -13.76 11.52 9.99
N GLY A 209 -14.00 10.21 9.93
CA GLY A 209 -13.42 9.31 8.94
C GLY A 209 -14.04 9.43 7.54
N LEU A 210 -13.93 8.36 6.76
CA LEU A 210 -14.53 8.18 5.44
C LEU A 210 -16.04 8.48 5.47
N CYS A 211 -16.45 9.56 4.81
CA CYS A 211 -17.82 10.11 4.87
C CYS A 211 -18.65 9.73 3.64
N GLU A 212 -19.98 9.70 3.78
CA GLU A 212 -20.85 9.32 2.66
C GLU A 212 -20.61 10.19 1.41
N GLY A 213 -20.50 9.53 0.25
CA GLY A 213 -20.16 10.20 -1.01
C GLY A 213 -18.68 10.53 -1.24
N SER A 214 -17.75 10.20 -0.32
CA SER A 214 -16.30 10.22 -0.60
C SER A 214 -15.73 8.84 -0.91
N ASP A 215 -14.90 8.70 -1.92
CA ASP A 215 -14.22 7.44 -2.25
C ASP A 215 -13.02 7.16 -1.34
N CYS A 216 -12.36 8.20 -0.85
CA CYS A 216 -11.17 8.07 -0.02
C CYS A 216 -11.16 9.08 1.15
N TYR A 217 -10.61 8.64 2.29
CA TYR A 217 -10.24 9.48 3.41
C TYR A 217 -8.71 9.56 3.52
N ARG A 218 -8.19 10.75 3.85
CA ARG A 218 -6.74 10.99 4.00
C ARG A 218 -6.43 11.68 5.32
N HIS A 219 -5.47 11.13 6.06
CA HIS A 219 -4.93 11.78 7.26
C HIS A 219 -3.45 11.45 7.43
N GLY A 220 -2.58 12.44 7.18
CA GLY A 220 -1.13 12.21 7.17
C GLY A 220 -0.75 11.14 6.14
N GLU A 221 -0.10 10.08 6.61
CA GLU A 221 0.29 8.93 5.79
C GLU A 221 -0.88 7.97 5.52
N VAL A 222 -1.95 8.03 6.32
CA VAL A 222 -3.08 7.11 6.22
C VAL A 222 -3.99 7.44 5.05
N ARG A 223 -4.44 6.39 4.38
CA ARG A 223 -5.48 6.37 3.36
C ARG A 223 -6.53 5.33 3.74
N VAL A 224 -7.81 5.65 3.53
CA VAL A 224 -8.89 4.67 3.64
C VAL A 224 -9.71 4.73 2.36
N TYR A 225 -9.68 3.66 1.56
CA TYR A 225 -10.40 3.57 0.30
C TYR A 225 -11.71 2.82 0.49
N ARG A 226 -12.80 3.36 -0.04
CA ARG A 226 -14.13 2.76 0.11
C ARG A 226 -14.27 1.44 -0.67
N ARG A 227 -13.66 1.36 -1.85
CA ARG A 227 -13.89 0.28 -2.81
C ARG A 227 -12.58 -0.34 -3.26
N SER A 228 -12.64 -1.61 -3.62
CA SER A 228 -11.50 -2.41 -4.07
C SER A 228 -10.90 -1.91 -5.37
N GLU A 229 -11.71 -1.38 -6.28
CA GLU A 229 -11.27 -0.93 -7.61
C GLU A 229 -10.46 0.37 -7.55
N HIS A 230 -10.30 0.96 -6.36
CA HIS A 230 -9.43 2.12 -6.11
C HIS A 230 -7.99 1.72 -5.76
N VAL A 231 -7.74 0.43 -5.51
CA VAL A 231 -6.44 -0.07 -5.05
C VAL A 231 -6.07 -1.31 -5.85
N LEU A 232 -4.94 -1.25 -6.55
CA LEU A 232 -4.36 -2.34 -7.31
C LEU A 232 -3.12 -2.87 -6.59
N PRO A 233 -3.18 -4.03 -5.92
CA PRO A 233 -2.00 -4.71 -5.42
C PRO A 233 -1.10 -5.13 -6.58
N LEU A 234 0.18 -4.74 -6.52
CA LEU A 234 1.17 -5.07 -7.55
C LEU A 234 2.16 -6.10 -7.00
N PHE A 235 2.65 -5.83 -5.79
CA PHE A 235 3.69 -6.63 -5.16
C PHE A 235 3.35 -6.88 -3.70
N PHE A 236 3.85 -7.99 -3.19
CA PHE A 236 4.05 -8.21 -1.77
C PHE A 236 5.55 -8.01 -1.51
N THR A 237 5.93 -7.10 -0.61
CA THR A 237 7.32 -6.62 -0.50
C THR A 237 7.76 -6.46 0.93
N ASP A 238 9.04 -6.71 1.19
CA ASP A 238 9.73 -6.33 2.42
C ASP A 238 10.46 -4.99 2.26
N ALA A 239 11.13 -4.54 3.32
CA ALA A 239 11.93 -3.33 3.32
C ALA A 239 13.13 -3.39 2.34
N ALA A 240 13.68 -4.58 2.08
CA ALA A 240 14.84 -4.74 1.20
C ALA A 240 14.46 -4.53 -0.28
N GLN A 241 13.26 -4.96 -0.68
CA GLN A 241 12.76 -4.83 -2.05
C GLN A 241 11.90 -3.58 -2.27
N ALA A 242 11.43 -2.94 -1.20
CA ALA A 242 10.43 -1.86 -1.27
C ALA A 242 10.82 -0.71 -2.20
N ALA A 243 12.08 -0.25 -2.15
CA ALA A 243 12.54 0.86 -2.99
C ALA A 243 12.50 0.50 -4.49
N ARG A 244 12.98 -0.69 -4.84
CA ARG A 244 12.98 -1.20 -6.22
C ARG A 244 11.55 -1.37 -6.74
N LEU A 245 10.69 -2.03 -5.97
CA LEU A 245 9.32 -2.32 -6.39
C LEU A 245 8.43 -1.07 -6.40
N LYS A 246 8.74 -0.07 -5.55
CA LYS A 246 8.12 1.26 -5.63
C LYS A 246 8.48 1.97 -6.93
N ALA A 247 9.72 1.86 -7.40
CA ALA A 247 10.10 2.42 -8.70
C ALA A 247 9.31 1.77 -9.85
N CYS A 248 9.17 0.44 -9.84
CA CYS A 248 8.34 -0.27 -10.82
C CYS A 248 6.87 0.17 -10.78
N ALA A 249 6.28 0.35 -9.58
CA ALA A 249 4.93 0.89 -9.46
C ALA A 249 4.82 2.33 -10.00
N GLY A 250 5.87 3.14 -9.85
CA GLY A 250 6.00 4.46 -10.46
C GLY A 250 6.00 4.42 -11.99
N GLU A 251 6.72 3.47 -12.59
CA GLU A 251 6.72 3.27 -14.05
C GLU A 251 5.32 2.89 -14.57
N ILE A 252 4.60 2.03 -13.84
CA ILE A 252 3.20 1.67 -14.15
C ILE A 252 2.29 2.90 -14.06
N ALA A 253 2.49 3.75 -13.04
CA ALA A 253 1.74 4.99 -12.91
C ALA A 253 2.02 5.95 -14.07
N GLU A 254 3.28 6.11 -14.49
CA GLU A 254 3.66 6.93 -15.65
C GLU A 254 3.06 6.38 -16.95
N PHE A 255 3.02 5.05 -17.12
CA PHE A 255 2.32 4.42 -18.23
C PHE A 255 0.83 4.78 -18.25
N LEU A 256 0.12 4.65 -17.12
CA LEU A 256 -1.29 5.02 -17.00
C LEU A 256 -1.52 6.51 -17.31
N ILE A 257 -0.67 7.39 -16.78
CA ILE A 257 -0.71 8.83 -17.05
C ILE A 257 -0.50 9.11 -18.54
N SER A 258 0.41 8.39 -19.22
CA SER A 258 0.62 8.52 -20.67
C SER A 258 -0.61 8.13 -21.51
N LYS A 259 -1.49 7.27 -20.96
CA LYS A 259 -2.80 6.93 -21.53
C LYS A 259 -3.91 7.92 -21.14
N GLY A 260 -3.56 8.97 -20.39
CA GLY A 260 -4.50 9.95 -19.86
C GLY A 260 -5.40 9.36 -18.77
N LEU A 261 -4.91 8.36 -18.02
CA LEU A 261 -5.57 7.74 -16.88
C LEU A 261 -4.77 8.06 -15.62
N GLY A 262 -5.12 9.16 -14.96
CA GLY A 262 -4.43 9.64 -13.77
C GLY A 262 -3.69 10.95 -14.02
N THR A 263 -3.24 11.55 -12.93
CA THR A 263 -2.36 12.72 -12.94
C THR A 263 -1.12 12.39 -12.14
N LYS A 264 0.02 12.99 -12.53
CA LYS A 264 1.18 13.00 -11.64
C LYS A 264 0.75 13.59 -10.30
N GLU A 265 1.41 13.16 -9.24
CA GLU A 265 1.47 14.00 -8.05
C GLU A 265 1.83 15.39 -8.54
N LYS A 266 0.89 16.34 -8.40
CA LYS A 266 1.31 17.72 -8.39
C LYS A 266 2.28 17.70 -7.25
N GLU A 267 3.59 17.79 -7.54
CA GLU A 267 4.57 18.14 -6.54
C GLU A 267 3.85 19.22 -5.78
N ALA A 268 3.45 18.90 -4.56
CA ALA A 268 2.93 19.89 -3.71
C ALA A 268 4.19 20.71 -3.48
N LYS A 269 4.40 21.71 -4.34
CA LYS A 269 5.01 22.97 -4.00
C LYS A 269 4.10 23.48 -2.90
N LYS A 270 4.16 22.82 -1.73
CA LYS A 270 3.80 23.32 -0.43
C LYS A 270 4.82 24.42 -0.29
N ALA A 271 4.51 25.55 -0.93
CA ALA A 271 5.39 26.68 -1.00
C ALA A 271 5.72 27.00 0.45
N PHE A 272 6.95 26.71 0.86
CA PHE A 272 7.38 27.05 2.20
C PHE A 272 7.18 28.55 2.35
N LYS A 273 6.57 28.98 3.46
CA LYS A 273 6.28 30.39 3.66
C LYS A 273 7.57 31.11 4.06
N VAL A 274 7.73 32.37 3.66
CA VAL A 274 8.78 33.23 4.21
C VAL A 274 8.72 33.20 5.74
N GLY A 275 9.87 33.02 6.38
CA GLY A 275 10.02 32.90 7.83
C GLY A 275 9.88 31.48 8.38
N GLN A 276 9.46 30.50 7.57
CA GLN A 276 9.33 29.10 7.99
C GLN A 276 10.70 28.44 8.18
N ALA A 277 10.85 27.69 9.27
CA ALA A 277 12.03 26.84 9.50
C ALA A 277 11.96 25.57 8.63
N VAL A 278 13.07 25.24 8.00
CA VAL A 278 13.23 24.15 7.05
C VAL A 278 14.60 23.48 7.24
N GLU A 279 14.79 22.32 6.63
CA GLU A 279 16.10 21.74 6.42
C GLU A 279 16.45 21.76 4.94
N VAL A 280 17.67 22.16 4.60
CA VAL A 280 18.15 22.34 3.24
C VAL A 280 19.38 21.46 3.01
N LEU A 281 19.37 20.64 1.96
CA LEU A 281 20.51 19.82 1.56
C LEU A 281 21.62 20.71 0.98
N TRP A 282 22.81 20.66 1.55
CA TRP A 282 24.01 21.31 1.03
C TRP A 282 25.19 20.35 1.17
N SER A 283 25.95 20.13 0.10
CA SER A 283 27.10 19.19 0.10
C SER A 283 26.78 17.80 0.68
N GLY A 284 25.57 17.28 0.42
CA GLY A 284 25.14 15.95 0.87
C GLY A 284 24.63 15.87 2.32
N VAL A 285 24.57 16.99 3.05
CA VAL A 285 24.09 17.05 4.44
C VAL A 285 22.94 18.05 4.57
N TYR A 286 21.94 17.73 5.39
CA TYR A 286 20.83 18.63 5.68
C TYR A 286 21.18 19.61 6.80
N TYR A 287 21.01 20.90 6.53
CA TYR A 287 21.27 21.98 7.47
C TYR A 287 20.00 22.77 7.77
N LYS A 288 19.86 23.22 9.02
CA LYS A 288 18.71 24.03 9.44
C LYS A 288 18.78 25.41 8.81
N ALA A 289 17.68 25.83 8.21
CA ALA A 289 17.55 27.14 7.60
C ALA A 289 16.15 27.72 7.81
N ARG A 290 15.99 28.97 7.40
CA ARG A 290 14.72 29.69 7.38
C ARG A 290 14.51 30.28 6.00
N ILE A 291 13.31 30.14 5.46
CA ILE A 291 12.97 30.71 4.15
C ILE A 291 13.04 32.24 4.23
N ALA A 292 13.92 32.83 3.43
CA ALA A 292 14.09 34.27 3.28
C ALA A 292 13.18 34.82 2.19
N LYS A 293 13.09 34.11 1.06
CA LYS A 293 12.26 34.50 -0.10
C LYS A 293 11.78 33.26 -0.85
N VAL A 294 10.60 33.36 -1.46
CA VAL A 294 10.02 32.31 -2.30
C VAL A 294 10.05 32.77 -3.75
N HIS A 295 10.55 31.91 -4.62
CA HIS A 295 10.53 32.06 -6.07
C HIS A 295 9.69 30.93 -6.68
N PRO A 296 9.24 31.06 -7.94
CA PRO A 296 8.61 29.95 -8.65
C PRO A 296 9.57 28.75 -8.78
N GLY A 297 9.41 27.74 -7.92
CA GLY A 297 10.24 26.52 -7.93
C GLY A 297 11.50 26.54 -7.05
N ALA A 298 11.85 27.67 -6.42
CA ALA A 298 13.08 27.79 -5.64
C ALA A 298 12.91 28.65 -4.38
N TYR A 299 13.85 28.56 -3.45
CA TYR A 299 13.85 29.34 -2.21
C TYR A 299 15.19 30.03 -1.96
N ASP A 300 15.15 31.26 -1.47
CA ASP A 300 16.30 31.85 -0.78
C ASP A 300 16.21 31.51 0.70
N VAL A 301 17.32 31.15 1.32
CA VAL A 301 17.34 30.71 2.72
C VAL A 301 18.42 31.40 3.54
N HIS A 302 18.12 31.63 4.81
CA HIS A 302 19.09 32.02 5.84
C HIS A 302 19.37 30.82 6.74
N TRP A 303 20.63 30.49 6.91
CA TRP A 303 21.05 29.40 7.78
C TRP A 303 20.76 29.72 9.25
N LEU A 304 20.28 28.73 9.99
CA LEU A 304 20.05 28.83 11.43
C LEU A 304 21.30 28.41 12.22
N PRO A 305 21.43 28.78 13.50
CA PRO A 305 22.55 28.35 14.33
C PRO A 305 22.81 26.84 14.30
N PRO A 306 24.08 26.40 14.30
CA PRO A 306 25.30 27.21 14.47
C PRO A 306 25.79 27.93 13.20
N TYR A 307 25.08 27.79 12.07
CA TYR A 307 25.54 28.23 10.75
C TYR A 307 25.07 29.63 10.35
N GLY A 308 24.57 30.44 11.30
CA GLY A 308 24.00 31.76 11.02
C GLY A 308 24.96 32.76 10.37
N GLY A 309 26.28 32.53 10.46
CA GLY A 309 27.31 33.33 9.78
C GLY A 309 27.61 32.92 8.33
N TRP A 310 27.01 31.84 7.82
CA TRP A 310 27.21 31.40 6.44
C TRP A 310 26.49 32.33 5.45
N PRO A 311 27.03 32.49 4.23
CA PRO A 311 26.36 33.28 3.20
C PRO A 311 24.96 32.71 2.91
N PRO A 312 23.95 33.57 2.68
CA PRO A 312 22.62 33.10 2.29
C PRO A 312 22.69 32.29 1.01
N SER A 313 22.00 31.15 0.98
CA SER A 313 21.84 30.39 -0.27
C SER A 313 20.65 30.91 -1.04
N ARG A 314 20.85 31.11 -2.34
CA ARG A 314 19.83 31.64 -3.25
C ARG A 314 19.37 30.56 -4.22
N ALA A 315 18.10 30.63 -4.60
CA ALA A 315 17.48 29.75 -5.58
C ALA A 315 17.75 28.25 -5.33
N VAL A 316 17.54 27.78 -4.09
CA VAL A 316 17.68 26.37 -3.75
C VAL A 316 16.43 25.61 -4.22
N GLU A 317 16.62 24.68 -5.14
CA GLU A 317 15.60 23.81 -5.75
C GLU A 317 15.68 22.39 -5.14
N ASP A 318 14.54 21.71 -5.00
CA ASP A 318 14.36 20.27 -4.66
C ASP A 318 15.04 19.70 -3.40
N ALA A 319 15.76 20.54 -2.65
CA ALA A 319 16.58 20.18 -1.50
C ALA A 319 15.99 20.64 -0.16
N VAL A 320 14.75 21.13 -0.14
CA VAL A 320 14.13 21.76 1.05
C VAL A 320 13.03 20.89 1.64
N ARG A 321 13.14 20.51 2.92
CA ARG A 321 12.12 19.76 3.66
C ARG A 321 11.68 20.47 4.94
N ARG A 322 10.53 20.08 5.49
CA ARG A 322 10.03 20.63 6.77
C ARG A 322 11.00 20.29 7.90
N TYR A 323 11.31 21.28 8.71
CA TYR A 323 11.99 21.07 9.98
C TYR A 323 11.03 20.37 10.96
N GLY A 324 11.48 19.24 11.51
CA GLY A 324 10.75 18.43 12.50
C GLY A 324 10.99 18.92 13.92
#